data_AF-A0A2V9Y1M0-F1
#
_entry.id   AF-A0A2V9Y1M0-F1
#
_cell.length_a   1.000
_cell.length_b   1.000
_cell.length_c   1.000
_cell.angle_alpha   90.00
_cell.angle_beta   90.00
_cell.angle_gamma   90.00
#
_symmetry.space_group_name_H-M   'P 1'
#
loop_
_entity.id
_entity.type
_entity.pdbx_description
1 polymer ?
#
loop_
_entity_poly.entity_id
_entity_poly.type
_entity_poly.pdbx_seq_one_letter_code
_entity_poly.pdbx_strand_id
1 'polypeptide(L)'
;MAGVFVFAGLAFTTWGSERNRLLSLVEPEHNLVMRTSPASRRAAKVVAMTCSIAALVCFGFAISFYYRGLPDKPQPAVGRIYPLDNHGLITYMTEREERQQRRGFIGFGVLFAVAVALDLLFDISDRHAWERYRRMNRPPWNHRWGPG
;
A
#
# COMPACT_ATOMS: atom_id res chain seq x y z
N MET A 1 -11.97 -25.54 -55.53
CA MET A 1 -10.61 -25.21 -56.00
C MET A 1 -10.23 -23.89 -55.31
N ALA A 2 -9.57 -23.88 -54.15
CA ALA A 2 -8.15 -24.16 -53.87
C ALA A 2 -7.20 -23.07 -54.43
N GLY A 3 -6.55 -22.32 -53.51
CA GLY A 3 -5.57 -21.25 -53.76
C GLY A 3 -6.23 -19.86 -53.79
N VAL A 4 -5.90 -18.87 -52.95
CA VAL A 4 -4.56 -18.41 -52.54
C VAL A 4 -4.65 -17.79 -51.12
N PHE A 5 -4.51 -18.63 -50.09
CA PHE A 5 -4.29 -18.22 -48.69
C PHE A 5 -2.79 -18.28 -48.34
N VAL A 6 -1.92 -17.74 -49.21
CA VAL A 6 -0.45 -17.87 -49.04
C VAL A 6 0.26 -16.53 -48.80
N PHE A 7 -0.40 -15.37 -49.00
CA PHE A 7 0.27 -14.08 -48.81
C PHE A 7 0.14 -13.44 -47.42
N ALA A 8 -0.74 -13.93 -46.55
CA ALA A 8 -0.90 -13.37 -45.20
C ALA A 8 0.12 -13.91 -44.17
N GLY A 9 0.77 -15.05 -44.45
CA GLY A 9 1.68 -15.70 -43.51
C GLY A 9 3.09 -15.11 -43.44
N LEU A 10 3.58 -14.53 -44.54
CA LEU A 10 4.95 -13.97 -44.60
C LEU A 10 5.06 -12.52 -44.12
N ALA A 11 3.97 -11.75 -44.16
CA ALA A 11 3.94 -10.40 -43.59
C ALA A 11 3.79 -10.40 -42.06
N PHE A 12 3.22 -11.47 -41.49
CA PHE A 12 2.96 -11.56 -40.05
C PHE A 12 4.21 -11.98 -39.25
N THR A 13 5.13 -12.73 -39.87
CA THR A 13 6.38 -13.18 -39.22
C THR A 13 7.48 -12.11 -39.23
N THR A 14 7.56 -11.30 -40.30
CA THR A 14 8.49 -10.16 -40.36
C THR A 14 8.02 -9.00 -39.49
N TRP A 15 6.71 -8.73 -39.42
CA TRP A 15 6.14 -7.74 -38.50
C TRP A 15 6.32 -8.13 -37.03
N GLY A 16 6.19 -9.42 -36.68
CA GLY A 16 6.47 -9.91 -35.33
C GLY A 16 7.95 -9.78 -34.94
N SER A 17 8.86 -10.02 -35.90
CA SER A 17 10.31 -9.88 -35.70
C SER A 17 10.74 -8.42 -35.51
N GLU A 18 10.26 -7.51 -36.35
CA GLU A 18 10.53 -6.07 -36.19
C GLU A 18 9.85 -5.49 -34.96
N ARG A 19 8.62 -5.91 -34.61
CA ARG A 19 7.98 -5.49 -33.36
C ARG A 19 8.80 -5.87 -32.15
N ASN A 20 9.34 -7.09 -32.10
CA ASN A 20 10.17 -7.52 -30.98
C ASN A 20 11.52 -6.78 -30.96
N ARG A 21 12.09 -6.45 -32.13
CA ARG A 21 13.32 -5.65 -32.25
C ARG A 21 13.09 -4.18 -31.85
N LEU A 22 11.97 -3.59 -32.23
CA LEU A 22 11.56 -2.23 -31.86
C LEU A 22 11.20 -2.16 -30.37
N LEU A 23 10.51 -3.16 -29.82
CA LEU A 23 10.26 -3.26 -28.37
C LEU A 23 11.56 -3.43 -27.58
N SER A 24 12.56 -4.15 -28.11
CA SER A 24 13.90 -4.25 -27.50
C SER A 24 14.73 -2.96 -27.57
N LEU A 25 14.40 -2.04 -28.48
CA LEU A 25 15.04 -0.73 -28.61
C LEU A 25 14.30 0.36 -27.81
N VAL A 26 13.02 0.15 -27.49
CA VAL A 26 12.18 1.06 -26.69
C VAL A 26 12.30 0.76 -25.18
N GLU A 27 12.78 -0.42 -24.77
CA GLU A 27 13.07 -0.71 -23.37
C GLU A 27 14.58 -0.56 -23.06
N PRO A 28 15.00 0.60 -22.54
CA PRO A 28 15.54 0.57 -21.18
C PRO A 28 15.16 1.79 -20.31
N GLU A 29 14.30 2.69 -20.78
CA GLU A 29 13.98 3.94 -20.06
C GLU A 29 12.78 3.77 -19.09
N HIS A 30 11.87 2.83 -19.36
CA HIS A 30 10.64 2.63 -18.57
C HIS A 30 10.79 1.72 -17.34
N ASN A 31 11.99 1.18 -17.09
CA ASN A 31 12.36 0.67 -15.78
C ASN A 31 12.98 1.79 -14.94
N LEU A 32 12.25 2.90 -14.84
CA LEU A 32 12.40 3.86 -13.75
C LEU A 32 11.85 3.19 -12.48
N VAL A 33 12.45 2.04 -12.09
CA VAL A 33 12.50 1.61 -10.71
C VAL A 33 13.18 2.77 -10.02
N MET A 34 12.35 3.67 -9.48
CA MET A 34 12.75 4.93 -8.90
C MET A 34 13.97 4.63 -8.03
N ARG A 35 15.15 5.06 -8.51
CA ARG A 35 16.41 4.79 -7.84
C ARG A 35 16.48 5.74 -6.65
N THR A 36 15.64 5.46 -5.67
CA THR A 36 15.48 6.27 -4.46
C THR A 36 16.81 6.24 -3.74
N SER A 37 17.39 7.42 -3.56
CA SER A 37 18.64 7.57 -2.80
C SER A 37 18.44 7.01 -1.39
N PRO A 38 19.50 6.49 -0.74
CA PRO A 38 19.41 5.99 0.63
C PRO A 38 18.79 7.02 1.60
N ALA A 39 19.05 8.31 1.37
CA ALA A 39 18.46 9.42 2.11
C ALA A 39 16.94 9.50 1.93
N SER A 40 16.43 9.42 0.70
CA SER A 40 14.97 9.44 0.43
C SER A 40 14.24 8.24 1.04
N ARG A 41 14.87 7.06 1.08
CA ARG A 41 14.32 5.88 1.73
C ARG A 41 14.23 6.05 3.24
N ARG A 42 15.30 6.57 3.86
CA ARG A 42 15.32 6.85 5.30
C ARG A 42 14.27 7.88 5.67
N ALA A 43 14.13 8.94 4.87
CA ALA A 43 13.09 9.95 5.04
C ALA A 43 11.69 9.32 4.96
N ALA A 44 11.42 8.47 3.97
CA ALA A 44 10.13 7.80 3.84
C ALA A 44 9.81 6.88 5.03
N LYS A 45 10.80 6.12 5.53
CA LYS A 45 10.63 5.29 6.74
C LYS A 45 10.31 6.14 7.97
N VAL A 46 10.98 7.29 8.13
CA VAL A 46 10.67 8.23 9.20
C VAL A 46 9.25 8.78 9.06
N VAL A 47 8.84 9.20 7.86
CA VAL A 47 7.48 9.69 7.60
C VAL A 47 6.45 8.60 7.89
N ALA A 48 6.67 7.36 7.44
CA ALA A 48 5.78 6.24 7.73
C ALA A 48 5.66 5.97 9.24
N MET A 49 6.78 5.99 9.98
CA MET A 49 6.77 5.87 11.45
C MET A 49 5.99 7.01 12.11
N THR A 50 6.20 8.25 11.67
CA THR A 50 5.47 9.42 12.19
C THR A 50 3.96 9.30 11.91
N CYS A 51 3.57 8.89 10.71
CA CYS A 51 2.18 8.64 10.34
C CYS A 51 1.56 7.53 11.22
N SER A 52 2.30 6.44 11.47
CA SER A 52 1.84 5.35 12.35
C SER A 52 1.62 5.82 13.79
N ILE A 53 2.54 6.60 14.35
CA ILE A 53 2.39 7.17 15.70
C ILE A 53 1.17 8.10 15.76
N ALA A 54 1.03 8.99 14.77
CA ALA A 54 -0.11 9.91 14.70
C ALA A 54 -1.43 9.15 14.53
N ALA A 55 -1.45 8.06 13.75
CA ALA A 55 -2.62 7.19 13.61
C ALA A 55 -3.01 6.58 14.96
N LEU A 56 -2.05 6.05 15.72
CA LEU A 56 -2.31 5.51 17.06
C LEU A 56 -2.84 6.57 18.04
N VAL A 57 -2.35 7.81 17.97
CA VAL A 57 -2.88 8.91 18.77
C VAL A 57 -4.33 9.21 18.39
N CYS A 58 -4.65 9.28 17.09
CA CYS A 58 -6.03 9.47 16.61
C CYS A 58 -6.95 8.33 17.06
N PHE A 59 -6.49 7.09 16.97
CA PHE A 59 -7.21 5.91 17.42
C PHE A 59 -7.46 5.94 18.93
N GLY A 60 -6.42 6.19 19.73
CA GLY A 60 -6.53 6.30 21.18
C GLY A 60 -7.48 7.42 21.60
N PHE A 61 -7.43 8.57 20.93
CA PHE A 61 -8.39 9.65 21.14
C PHE A 61 -9.83 9.23 20.82
N ALA A 62 -10.08 8.57 19.69
CA ALA A 62 -11.42 8.10 19.32
C ALA A 62 -11.95 7.03 20.27
N ILE A 63 -11.09 6.09 20.68
CA ILE A 63 -11.44 5.03 21.64
C ILE A 63 -11.63 5.59 23.06
N SER A 64 -11.01 6.72 23.41
CA SER A 64 -11.20 7.34 24.73
C SER A 64 -12.67 7.62 25.06
N PHE A 65 -13.53 7.86 24.05
CA PHE A 65 -14.96 8.11 24.26
C PHE A 65 -15.71 6.92 24.88
N TYR A 66 -15.25 5.70 24.66
CA TYR A 66 -15.82 4.49 25.28
C TYR A 66 -15.55 4.41 26.79
N TYR A 67 -14.55 5.14 27.27
CA TYR A 67 -14.15 5.18 28.68
C TYR A 67 -14.50 6.52 29.36
N ARG A 68 -15.22 7.40 28.67
CA ARG A 68 -15.76 8.63 29.27
C ARG A 68 -17.02 8.33 30.06
N GLY A 69 -17.25 9.08 31.13
CA GLY A 69 -18.50 9.05 31.89
C GLY A 69 -19.67 9.66 31.11
N LEU A 70 -20.09 9.00 30.03
CA LEU A 70 -21.24 9.36 29.22
C LEU A 70 -22.53 8.82 29.88
N PRO A 71 -23.66 9.54 29.79
CA PRO A 71 -24.92 9.07 30.37
C PRO A 71 -25.48 7.87 29.61
N ASP A 72 -26.16 7.00 30.35
CA ASP A 72 -26.87 5.80 29.87
C ASP A 72 -28.27 6.10 29.31
N LYS A 73 -28.74 7.35 29.46
CA LYS A 73 -30.02 7.84 28.96
C LYS A 73 -29.83 9.08 28.08
N PRO A 74 -30.68 9.27 27.05
CA PRO A 74 -30.63 10.47 26.23
C PRO A 74 -30.99 11.69 27.08
N GLN A 75 -30.25 12.78 26.90
CA GLN A 75 -30.50 14.07 27.57
C GLN A 75 -30.64 15.18 26.52
N PRO A 76 -31.84 15.37 25.93
CA PRO A 76 -32.07 16.35 24.87
C PRO A 76 -31.74 17.79 25.30
N ALA A 77 -31.96 18.14 26.57
CA ALA A 77 -31.71 19.47 27.12
C ALA A 77 -30.24 19.93 26.99
N VAL A 78 -29.29 18.98 26.97
CA VAL A 78 -27.85 19.25 26.82
C VAL A 78 -27.29 18.73 25.48
N GLY A 79 -28.16 18.27 24.59
CA GLY A 79 -27.79 17.78 23.25
C GLY A 79 -27.20 16.37 23.19
N ARG A 80 -27.28 15.58 24.27
CA ARG A 80 -26.76 14.19 24.31
C ARG A 80 -27.80 13.20 23.80
N ILE A 81 -27.78 12.95 22.49
CA ILE A 81 -28.78 12.10 21.79
C ILE A 81 -28.15 11.10 20.81
N TYR A 82 -26.84 11.13 20.60
CA TYR A 82 -26.16 10.25 19.66
C TYR A 82 -25.69 8.98 20.39
N PRO A 83 -26.22 7.80 20.07
CA PRO A 83 -25.87 6.58 20.78
C PRO A 83 -24.45 6.14 20.46
N LEU A 84 -23.72 5.72 21.50
CA LEU A 84 -22.45 5.03 21.43
C LEU A 84 -22.64 3.64 22.05
N ASP A 85 -22.57 2.60 21.23
CA ASP A 85 -22.63 1.20 21.69
C ASP A 85 -21.23 0.75 22.14
N ASN A 86 -21.08 0.55 23.44
CA ASN A 86 -19.89 -0.04 24.04
C ASN A 86 -20.21 -1.47 24.52
N HIS A 87 -19.98 -2.47 23.67
CA HIS A 87 -20.18 -3.88 23.99
C HIS A 87 -21.58 -4.21 24.55
N GLY A 88 -22.63 -3.58 24.02
CA GLY A 88 -24.01 -3.74 24.46
C GLY A 88 -24.47 -2.72 25.50
N LEU A 89 -23.55 -1.89 26.05
CA LEU A 89 -23.90 -0.74 26.87
C LEU A 89 -24.06 0.50 25.98
N ILE A 90 -25.29 0.97 25.82
CA ILE A 90 -25.59 2.17 25.05
C ILE A 90 -25.43 3.39 25.95
N THR A 91 -24.55 4.31 25.55
CA THR A 91 -24.38 5.63 26.17
C THR A 91 -24.67 6.74 25.15
N TYR A 92 -24.82 7.99 25.60
CA TYR A 92 -25.23 9.08 24.73
C TYR A 92 -24.22 10.23 24.67
N MET A 93 -23.77 10.52 23.46
CA MET A 93 -22.88 11.62 23.11
C MET A 93 -23.66 12.83 22.63
N THR A 94 -23.06 14.01 22.82
CA THR A 94 -23.44 15.22 22.09
C THR A 94 -23.02 15.13 20.62
N GLU A 95 -23.64 15.93 19.77
CA GLU A 95 -23.25 16.05 18.35
C GLU A 95 -21.76 16.44 18.18
N ARG A 96 -21.24 17.27 19.10
CA ARG A 96 -19.83 17.67 19.08
C ARG A 96 -18.91 16.51 19.41
N GLU A 97 -19.25 15.73 20.44
CA GLU A 97 -18.47 14.56 20.87
C GLU A 97 -18.49 13.46 19.79
N GLU A 98 -19.65 13.18 19.20
CA GLU A 98 -19.78 12.25 18.08
C GLU A 98 -18.90 12.68 16.90
N ARG A 99 -18.95 13.96 16.51
CA ARG A 99 -18.09 14.49 15.44
C ARG A 99 -16.60 14.39 15.76
N GLN A 100 -16.22 14.60 17.02
CA GLN A 100 -14.83 14.47 17.46
C GLN A 100 -14.36 13.01 17.36
N GLN A 101 -15.16 12.07 17.85
CA GLN A 101 -14.85 10.64 17.76
C GLN A 101 -14.74 10.20 16.30
N ARG A 102 -15.72 10.57 15.47
CA ARG A 102 -15.73 10.25 14.04
C ARG A 102 -14.50 10.80 13.32
N ARG A 103 -14.13 12.06 13.58
CA ARG A 103 -12.90 12.66 13.03
C ARG A 103 -11.65 11.93 13.51
N GLY A 104 -11.62 11.46 14.75
CA GLY A 104 -10.54 10.62 15.27
C GLY A 104 -10.39 9.31 14.47
N PHE A 105 -11.49 8.58 14.23
CA PHE A 105 -11.45 7.36 13.41
C PHE A 105 -11.09 7.61 11.94
N ILE A 106 -11.60 8.69 11.34
CA ILE A 106 -11.22 9.08 9.98
C ILE A 106 -9.72 9.40 9.93
N GLY A 107 -9.22 10.19 10.89
CA GLY A 107 -7.80 10.52 10.99
C GLY A 107 -6.92 9.29 11.13
N PHE A 108 -7.32 8.35 12.00
CA PHE A 108 -6.67 7.04 12.12
C PHE A 108 -6.64 6.30 10.77
N GLY A 109 -7.79 6.13 10.11
CA GLY A 109 -7.89 5.41 8.84
C GLY A 109 -7.01 6.01 7.75
N VAL A 110 -7.02 7.35 7.60
CA VAL A 110 -6.21 8.05 6.59
C VAL A 110 -4.71 7.90 6.89
N LEU A 111 -4.28 8.20 8.12
CA LEU A 111 -2.87 8.14 8.49
C LEU A 111 -2.31 6.71 8.43
N PHE A 112 -3.12 5.73 8.86
CA PHE A 112 -2.77 4.32 8.76
C PHE A 112 -2.64 3.87 7.31
N ALA A 113 -3.59 4.23 6.44
CA ALA A 113 -3.52 3.91 5.01
C ALA A 113 -2.29 4.53 4.34
N VAL A 114 -1.94 5.78 4.67
CA VAL A 114 -0.71 6.42 4.18
C VAL A 114 0.53 5.69 4.66
N ALA A 115 0.60 5.32 5.95
CA ALA A 115 1.73 4.58 6.51
C ALA A 115 1.92 3.24 5.80
N VAL A 116 0.84 2.48 5.59
CA VAL A 116 0.84 1.20 4.86
C VAL A 116 1.24 1.39 3.40
N ALA A 117 0.71 2.41 2.72
CA ALA A 117 1.06 2.67 1.32
C ALA A 117 2.55 3.01 1.15
N LEU A 118 3.10 3.81 2.06
CA LEU A 118 4.54 4.09 2.09
C LEU A 118 5.34 2.81 2.35
N ASP A 119 4.97 2.03 3.36
CA ASP A 119 5.67 0.79 3.69
C ASP A 119 5.67 -0.19 2.51
N LEU A 120 4.52 -0.42 1.87
CA LEU A 120 4.40 -1.28 0.69
C LEU A 120 5.24 -0.77 -0.50
N LEU A 121 5.19 0.52 -0.80
CA LEU A 121 5.94 1.11 -1.91
C LEU A 121 7.46 0.91 -1.73
N PHE A 122 7.96 1.10 -0.50
CA PHE A 122 9.38 0.96 -0.20
C PHE A 122 9.81 -0.49 0.03
N ASP A 123 8.96 -1.35 0.59
CA ASP A 123 9.24 -2.79 0.77
C ASP A 123 9.30 -3.53 -0.57
N ILE A 124 8.38 -3.24 -1.51
CA ILE A 124 8.44 -3.80 -2.88
C ILE A 124 9.77 -3.41 -3.56
N SER A 125 10.20 -2.16 -3.40
CA SER A 125 11.48 -1.68 -3.92
C SER A 125 12.69 -2.40 -3.29
N ASP A 126 12.65 -2.60 -1.97
CA ASP A 126 13.68 -3.31 -1.21
C ASP A 126 13.75 -4.80 -1.61
N ARG A 127 12.61 -5.49 -1.79
CA ARG A 127 12.55 -6.88 -2.27
C ARG A 127 13.19 -7.05 -3.64
N HIS A 128 12.86 -6.18 -4.60
CA HIS A 128 13.47 -6.24 -5.94
C HIS A 128 14.97 -5.91 -5.94
N ALA A 129 15.43 -5.03 -5.05
CA ALA A 129 16.85 -4.79 -4.86
C ALA A 129 17.57 -6.03 -4.30
N TRP A 130 16.98 -6.67 -3.30
CA TRP A 130 17.50 -7.89 -2.68
C TRP A 130 17.54 -9.07 -3.67
N GLU A 131 16.52 -9.26 -4.50
CA GLU A 131 16.51 -10.31 -5.53
C GLU A 131 17.58 -10.09 -6.60
N ARG A 132 17.86 -8.84 -6.97
CA ARG A 132 18.97 -8.51 -7.89
C ARG A 132 20.31 -8.84 -7.23
N TYR A 133 20.53 -8.39 -6.00
CA TYR A 133 21.74 -8.73 -5.23
C TYR A 133 21.92 -10.24 -5.11
N ARG A 134 20.86 -10.97 -4.76
CA ARG A 134 20.87 -12.43 -4.63
C ARG A 134 21.21 -13.10 -5.95
N ARG A 135 20.73 -12.62 -7.10
CA ARG A 135 21.08 -13.15 -8.43
C ARG A 135 22.54 -12.90 -8.80
N MET A 136 23.05 -11.70 -8.53
CA MET A 136 24.43 -11.32 -8.83
C MET A 136 25.45 -12.04 -7.94
N ASN A 137 25.10 -12.30 -6.68
CA ASN A 137 25.95 -12.99 -5.70
C ASN A 137 25.57 -14.47 -5.51
N ARG A 138 24.85 -15.09 -6.45
CA ARG A 138 24.79 -16.55 -6.46
C ARG A 138 26.21 -17.04 -6.75
N PRO A 139 26.80 -17.91 -5.92
CA PRO A 139 28.06 -18.52 -6.27
C PRO A 139 27.89 -19.21 -7.64
N PRO A 140 28.90 -19.14 -8.53
CA PRO A 140 28.82 -19.83 -9.81
C PRO A 140 28.48 -21.30 -9.55
N TRP A 141 27.49 -21.82 -10.27
CA TRP A 141 27.04 -23.19 -10.12
C TRP A 141 28.25 -24.12 -10.28
N ASN A 142 28.66 -24.77 -9.19
CA ASN A 142 29.75 -25.72 -9.27
C ASN A 142 29.19 -27.07 -9.74
N HIS A 143 29.53 -27.46 -10.96
CA HIS A 143 29.14 -28.78 -11.49
C HIS A 143 29.79 -29.96 -10.73
N ARG A 144 30.54 -29.69 -9.66
CA ARG A 144 31.30 -30.67 -8.88
C ARG A 144 30.46 -31.51 -7.91
N TRP A 145 29.21 -31.13 -7.64
CA TRP A 145 28.33 -31.79 -6.67
C TRP A 145 26.96 -32.19 -7.25
N GLY A 146 26.90 -32.56 -8.53
CA GLY A 146 25.71 -33.20 -9.11
C GLY A 146 25.55 -34.65 -8.62
N PRO A 147 24.33 -35.21 -8.55
CA PRO A 147 24.13 -36.62 -8.23
C PRO A 147 24.80 -37.49 -9.31
N GLY A 148 25.73 -38.33 -8.87
CA GLY A 148 26.38 -39.35 -9.69
C GLY A 148 25.53 -40.61 -9.85
#